data_AF-A0A6P0P041-F1
#
_entry.id   AF-A0A6P0P041-F1
#
_cell.length_a   1.000
_cell.length_b   1.000
_cell.length_c   1.000
_cell.angle_alpha   90.00
_cell.angle_beta   90.00
_cell.angle_gamma   90.00
#
_symmetry.space_group_name_H-M   'P 1'
#
loop_
_entity.id
_entity.type
_entity.pdbx_description
1 polymer ?
#
loop_
_entity_poly.entity_id
_entity_poly.type
_entity_poly.pdbx_seq_one_letter_code
_entity_poly.pdbx_strand_id
1 'polypeptide(L)'
;MPKRGFPNFKKKGKKDSFYLEGRIKILKGNYIKLPRIGIVKTYEILPSCRVKNVTISKRADEWYISFKSDEYQPKSPTKKRAAIGVDVGINALATCSDGTTYANVKAYKQVKKRLARYQRRVNKKEQGSKNRAKAIKKLAKLHKKVADIRVDALHKLTTWASFEPQHHSHRRFECKWNAQKPQVGKCHSRLWLL
;
A
#
# COMPACT_ATOMS: atom_id res chain seq x y z
N MET A 1 -7.79 -26.23 16.95
CA MET A 1 -7.92 -25.49 15.66
C MET A 1 -9.34 -24.93 15.56
N PRO A 2 -9.55 -23.61 15.38
CA PRO A 2 -10.91 -23.10 15.17
C PRO A 2 -11.44 -23.64 13.84
N LYS A 3 -12.57 -24.35 13.88
CA LYS A 3 -13.26 -24.84 12.68
C LYS A 3 -13.66 -23.64 11.83
N ARG A 4 -13.22 -23.60 10.57
CA ARG A 4 -13.62 -22.57 9.60
C ARG A 4 -15.11 -22.74 9.35
N GLY A 5 -15.93 -21.84 9.90
CA GLY A 5 -17.38 -21.87 9.71
C GLY A 5 -17.80 -21.61 8.26
N PHE A 6 -19.10 -21.72 8.00
CA PHE A 6 -19.68 -21.50 6.67
C PHE A 6 -19.36 -20.10 6.12
N PRO A 7 -19.24 -19.96 4.79
CA PRO A 7 -18.98 -18.67 4.16
C PRO A 7 -20.12 -17.69 4.44
N ASN A 8 -19.78 -16.52 4.97
CA ASN A 8 -20.74 -15.45 5.21
C ASN A 8 -20.86 -14.54 3.99
N PHE A 9 -22.10 -14.14 3.65
CA PHE A 9 -22.33 -13.14 2.62
C PHE A 9 -21.61 -11.81 2.93
N LYS A 10 -21.02 -11.19 1.91
CA LYS A 10 -20.37 -9.87 2.03
C LYS A 10 -21.43 -8.80 2.31
N LYS A 11 -21.13 -7.90 3.25
CA LYS A 11 -21.98 -6.72 3.54
C LYS A 11 -21.48 -5.52 2.75
N LYS A 12 -22.40 -4.80 2.07
CA LYS A 12 -22.08 -3.58 1.32
C LYS A 12 -21.36 -2.56 2.21
N GLY A 13 -20.27 -1.97 1.72
CA GLY A 13 -19.47 -1.00 2.44
C GLY A 13 -18.44 -1.61 3.41
N LYS A 14 -18.38 -2.95 3.52
CA LYS A 14 -17.39 -3.66 4.33
C LYS A 14 -16.58 -4.60 3.42
N LYS A 15 -15.29 -4.30 3.27
CA LYS A 15 -14.34 -5.09 2.45
C LYS A 15 -14.82 -5.29 1.00
N ASP A 16 -15.37 -4.23 0.41
CA ASP A 16 -15.86 -4.26 -0.98
C ASP A 16 -14.71 -4.65 -1.91
N SER A 17 -14.85 -5.82 -2.52
CA SER A 17 -13.84 -6.40 -3.39
C SER A 17 -14.48 -7.44 -4.31
N PHE A 18 -14.05 -7.47 -5.55
CA PHE A 18 -14.46 -8.47 -6.51
C PHE A 18 -13.26 -8.90 -7.37
N TYR A 19 -13.34 -10.14 -7.80
CA TYR A 19 -12.30 -10.82 -8.55
C TYR A 19 -12.76 -10.99 -9.98
N LEU A 20 -11.90 -10.68 -10.93
CA LEU A 20 -12.17 -10.76 -12.36
C LEU A 20 -11.13 -11.66 -13.02
N GLU A 21 -11.64 -12.55 -13.87
CA GLU A 21 -10.86 -13.38 -14.76
C GLU A 21 -11.31 -13.14 -16.20
N GLY A 22 -10.44 -13.47 -17.15
CA GLY A 22 -10.74 -13.44 -18.58
C GLY A 22 -9.85 -12.47 -19.36
N ARG A 23 -10.43 -11.80 -20.36
CA ARG A 23 -9.71 -10.94 -21.30
C ARG A 23 -9.34 -9.60 -20.66
N ILE A 24 -8.27 -9.60 -19.88
CA ILE A 24 -7.69 -8.42 -19.24
C ILE A 24 -6.49 -7.97 -20.08
N LYS A 25 -6.47 -6.70 -20.49
CA LYS A 25 -5.35 -6.13 -21.25
C LYS A 25 -4.93 -4.79 -20.67
N ILE A 26 -3.66 -4.66 -20.35
CA ILE A 26 -3.04 -3.37 -20.04
C ILE A 26 -2.81 -2.65 -21.37
N LEU A 27 -3.41 -1.48 -21.52
CA LEU A 27 -3.21 -0.59 -22.67
C LEU A 27 -2.01 0.33 -22.38
N LYS A 28 -1.47 1.00 -23.41
CA LYS A 28 -0.34 1.92 -23.23
C LYS A 28 -0.68 3.01 -22.21
N GLY A 29 0.28 3.32 -21.33
CA GLY A 29 0.16 4.34 -20.30
C GLY A 29 -0.53 3.83 -19.03
N ASN A 30 -1.68 4.43 -18.69
CA ASN A 30 -2.41 4.19 -17.45
C ASN A 30 -3.85 3.72 -17.70
N TYR A 31 -4.06 2.93 -18.75
CA TYR A 31 -5.37 2.39 -19.09
C TYR A 31 -5.36 0.86 -19.00
N ILE A 32 -6.43 0.30 -18.46
CA ILE A 32 -6.63 -1.15 -18.39
C ILE A 32 -8.02 -1.51 -18.91
N LYS A 33 -8.08 -2.48 -19.80
CA LYS A 33 -9.32 -3.06 -20.30
C LYS A 33 -9.70 -4.25 -19.44
N LEU A 34 -10.85 -4.15 -18.79
CA LEU A 34 -11.41 -5.17 -17.91
C LEU A 34 -12.63 -5.84 -18.54
N PRO A 35 -12.88 -7.12 -18.23
CA PRO A 35 -14.10 -7.79 -18.64
C PRO A 35 -15.31 -7.11 -17.99
N ARG A 36 -16.38 -6.91 -18.77
CA ARG A 36 -17.67 -6.30 -18.38
C ARG A 36 -17.64 -4.80 -18.01
N ILE A 37 -16.56 -4.31 -17.44
CA ILE A 37 -16.42 -2.90 -17.03
C ILE A 37 -15.94 -2.02 -18.19
N GLY A 38 -15.12 -2.56 -19.10
CA GLY A 38 -14.55 -1.79 -20.20
C GLY A 38 -13.19 -1.19 -19.86
N ILE A 39 -12.88 -0.04 -20.46
CA ILE A 39 -11.58 0.63 -20.30
C ILE A 39 -11.63 1.54 -19.08
N VAL A 40 -10.68 1.37 -18.16
CA VAL A 40 -10.59 2.17 -16.93
C VAL A 40 -9.21 2.79 -16.80
N LYS A 41 -9.18 4.03 -16.31
CA LYS A 41 -7.95 4.81 -16.12
C LYS A 41 -7.40 4.64 -14.70
N THR A 42 -6.15 4.24 -14.61
CA THR A 42 -5.38 4.16 -13.36
C THR A 42 -4.63 5.46 -13.10
N TYR A 43 -4.30 5.70 -11.84
CA TYR A 43 -3.43 6.81 -11.44
C TYR A 43 -1.97 6.55 -11.84
N GLU A 44 -1.51 5.32 -11.64
CA GLU A 44 -0.15 4.89 -11.95
C GLU A 44 -0.06 4.36 -13.38
N ILE A 45 1.09 4.59 -14.01
CA ILE A 45 1.45 3.95 -15.28
C ILE A 45 1.62 2.45 -14.99
N LEU A 46 0.95 1.62 -15.78
CA LEU A 46 0.96 0.19 -15.59
C LEU A 46 2.15 -0.42 -16.36
N PRO A 47 2.81 -1.44 -15.79
CA PRO A 47 3.82 -2.19 -16.52
C PRO A 47 3.18 -2.90 -17.71
N SER A 48 3.90 -2.97 -18.83
CA SER A 48 3.49 -3.77 -19.98
C SER A 48 3.78 -5.24 -19.65
N CYS A 49 2.80 -5.93 -19.06
CA CYS A 49 2.93 -7.34 -18.71
C CYS A 49 1.62 -8.09 -18.93
N ARG A 50 1.71 -9.41 -19.15
CA ARG A 50 0.52 -10.24 -19.30
C ARG A 50 -0.15 -10.47 -17.94
N VAL A 51 -1.45 -10.15 -17.86
CA VAL A 51 -2.26 -10.32 -16.65
C VAL A 51 -3.30 -11.40 -16.85
N LYS A 52 -3.31 -12.41 -15.98
CA LYS A 52 -4.30 -13.50 -15.99
C LYS A 52 -5.56 -13.16 -15.19
N ASN A 53 -5.36 -12.52 -14.04
CA ASN A 53 -6.42 -12.22 -13.09
C ASN A 53 -6.22 -10.86 -12.42
N VAL A 54 -7.34 -10.22 -12.08
CA VAL A 54 -7.37 -8.93 -11.39
C VAL A 54 -8.30 -9.01 -10.18
N THR A 55 -7.85 -8.49 -9.06
CA THR A 55 -8.73 -8.18 -7.93
C THR A 55 -8.91 -6.68 -7.84
N ILE A 56 -10.18 -6.24 -7.86
CA ILE A 56 -10.57 -4.85 -7.64
C ILE A 56 -11.07 -4.72 -6.21
N SER A 57 -10.53 -3.76 -5.46
CA SER A 57 -10.89 -3.55 -4.05
C SER A 57 -11.09 -2.09 -3.73
N LYS A 58 -11.97 -1.78 -2.76
CA LYS A 58 -12.22 -0.41 -2.30
C LYS A 58 -11.59 -0.18 -0.92
N ARG A 59 -10.82 0.90 -0.77
CA ARG A 59 -10.25 1.35 0.52
C ARG A 59 -10.45 2.85 0.69
N ALA A 60 -11.17 3.24 1.75
CA ALA A 60 -11.47 4.64 2.11
C ALA A 60 -11.96 5.51 0.94
N ASP A 61 -12.89 4.96 0.14
CA ASP A 61 -13.46 5.56 -1.08
C ASP A 61 -12.58 5.65 -2.31
N GLU A 62 -11.50 4.90 -2.34
CA GLU A 62 -10.69 4.75 -3.54
C GLU A 62 -10.69 3.30 -3.99
N TRP A 63 -10.76 3.10 -5.30
CA TRP A 63 -10.67 1.79 -5.91
C TRP A 63 -9.23 1.47 -6.25
N TYR A 64 -8.86 0.21 -6.07
CA TYR A 64 -7.53 -0.32 -6.31
C TYR A 64 -7.65 -1.55 -7.19
N ILE A 65 -6.81 -1.61 -8.22
CA ILE A 65 -6.57 -2.83 -8.99
C ILE A 65 -5.29 -3.48 -8.47
N SER A 66 -5.34 -4.78 -8.30
CA SER A 66 -4.19 -5.63 -8.01
C SER A 66 -4.21 -6.82 -8.96
N PHE A 67 -3.05 -7.12 -9.54
CA PHE A 67 -2.86 -8.26 -10.43
C PHE A 67 -1.53 -8.94 -10.15
N LYS A 68 -1.43 -10.19 -10.59
CA LYS A 68 -0.19 -10.97 -10.56
C LYS A 68 0.36 -11.03 -11.98
N SER A 69 1.68 -10.90 -12.09
CA SER A 69 2.42 -11.09 -13.33
C SER A 69 3.53 -12.09 -13.05
N ASP A 70 3.70 -13.04 -13.96
CA ASP A 70 4.72 -14.09 -13.88
C ASP A 70 6.06 -13.62 -14.51
N GLU A 71 6.06 -12.47 -15.17
CA GLU A 71 7.21 -11.95 -15.95
C GLU A 71 8.28 -11.26 -15.09
N TYR A 72 8.01 -11.00 -13.82
CA TYR A 72 8.97 -10.35 -12.92
C TYR A 72 9.88 -11.37 -12.26
N GLN A 73 11.10 -11.52 -12.78
CA GLN A 73 12.19 -12.21 -12.08
C GLN A 73 13.11 -11.19 -11.41
N PRO A 74 13.20 -11.17 -10.07
CA PRO A 74 14.17 -10.31 -9.39
C PRO A 74 15.58 -10.77 -9.77
N LYS A 75 16.42 -9.84 -10.22
CA LYS A 75 17.84 -10.13 -10.48
C LYS A 75 18.51 -10.49 -9.15
N SER A 76 19.10 -11.67 -9.07
CA SER A 76 19.90 -12.09 -7.93
C SER A 76 21.07 -11.11 -7.74
N PRO A 77 21.37 -10.66 -6.51
CA PRO A 77 22.51 -9.80 -6.27
C PRO A 77 23.81 -10.56 -6.61
N THR A 78 24.68 -9.92 -7.41
CA THR A 78 25.90 -10.52 -7.96
C THR A 78 27.03 -10.74 -6.93
N LYS A 79 26.88 -10.22 -5.71
CA LYS A 79 27.93 -10.25 -4.67
C LYS A 79 27.41 -10.83 -3.36
N LYS A 80 28.23 -11.64 -2.69
CA LYS A 80 28.03 -12.05 -1.29
C LYS A 80 28.11 -10.79 -0.42
N ARG A 81 27.01 -10.46 0.25
CA ARG A 81 26.93 -9.32 1.16
C ARG A 81 27.29 -9.77 2.57
N ALA A 82 27.90 -8.89 3.35
CA ALA A 82 28.04 -9.11 4.79
C ALA A 82 26.64 -9.21 5.41
N ALA A 83 26.46 -10.15 6.34
CA ALA A 83 25.22 -10.24 7.09
C ALA A 83 25.18 -9.12 8.13
N ILE A 84 24.16 -8.27 8.08
CA ILE A 84 23.91 -7.22 9.07
C ILE A 84 22.72 -7.66 9.92
N GLY A 85 22.88 -7.60 11.24
CA GLY A 85 21.78 -7.81 12.17
C GLY A 85 20.88 -6.58 12.21
N VAL A 86 19.57 -6.76 12.03
CA VAL A 86 18.58 -5.68 12.05
C VAL A 86 17.61 -5.92 13.22
N ASP A 87 17.63 -5.03 14.20
CA ASP A 87 16.66 -5.02 15.31
C ASP A 87 15.54 -4.00 15.03
N VAL A 88 14.28 -4.41 15.16
CA VAL A 88 13.10 -3.60 14.81
C VAL A 88 12.37 -3.20 16.08
N GLY A 89 12.26 -1.88 16.32
CA GLY A 89 11.73 -1.35 17.58
C GLY A 89 10.48 -0.47 17.46
N ILE A 90 9.94 -0.09 18.62
CA ILE A 90 8.89 0.93 18.72
C ILE A 90 9.50 2.34 18.74
N ASN A 91 10.66 2.50 19.39
CA ASN A 91 11.35 3.77 19.52
C ASN A 91 12.08 4.17 18.22
N ALA A 92 12.92 3.27 17.71
CA ALA A 92 13.53 3.32 16.38
C ALA A 92 12.84 2.29 15.48
N LEU A 93 12.65 2.62 14.20
CA LEU A 93 12.07 1.70 13.22
C LEU A 93 12.97 0.50 12.99
N ALA A 94 14.28 0.73 12.85
CA ALA A 94 15.28 -0.32 12.93
C ALA A 94 16.63 0.22 13.41
N THR A 95 17.40 -0.64 14.06
CA THR A 95 18.78 -0.43 14.45
C THR A 95 19.60 -1.56 13.86
N CYS A 96 20.65 -1.20 13.12
CA CYS A 96 21.51 -2.18 12.47
C CYS A 96 22.81 -2.35 13.26
N SER A 97 23.45 -3.52 13.14
CA SER A 97 24.69 -3.84 13.85
C SER A 97 25.90 -2.97 13.43
N ASP A 98 25.77 -2.23 12.33
CA ASP A 98 26.73 -1.24 11.84
C ASP A 98 26.59 0.14 12.53
N GLY A 99 25.64 0.28 13.45
CA GLY A 99 25.33 1.53 14.15
C GLY A 99 24.35 2.45 13.41
N THR A 100 23.86 2.08 12.22
CA THR A 100 22.84 2.87 11.53
C THR A 100 21.48 2.72 12.21
N THR A 101 20.79 3.84 12.41
CA THR A 101 19.47 3.86 13.07
C THR A 101 18.44 4.56 12.19
N TYR A 102 17.29 3.91 12.03
CA TYR A 102 16.14 4.41 11.30
C TYR A 102 15.10 4.93 12.28
N ALA A 103 14.74 6.20 12.18
CA ALA A 103 13.73 6.79 13.05
C ALA A 103 12.32 6.24 12.74
N ASN A 104 11.54 5.96 13.77
CA ASN A 104 10.14 5.55 13.59
C ASN A 104 9.26 6.77 13.26
N VAL A 105 8.55 6.69 12.14
CA VAL A 105 7.55 7.69 11.75
C VAL A 105 6.33 7.53 12.66
N LYS A 106 6.28 8.33 13.74
CA LYS A 106 5.19 8.37 14.73
C LYS A 106 3.89 8.99 14.17
N ALA A 107 3.47 8.58 12.97
CA ALA A 107 2.34 9.12 12.20
C ALA A 107 1.02 9.09 12.98
N TYR A 108 0.77 8.00 13.70
CA TYR A 108 -0.44 7.87 14.53
C TYR A 108 -0.49 8.92 15.65
N LYS A 109 0.65 9.19 16.31
CA LYS A 109 0.74 10.16 17.41
C LYS A 109 0.36 11.56 16.93
N GLN A 110 0.82 11.95 15.74
CA GLN A 110 0.52 13.24 15.12
C GLN A 110 -0.97 13.44 14.83
N VAL A 111 -1.67 12.39 14.36
CA VAL A 111 -3.09 12.49 13.99
C VAL A 111 -4.07 12.04 15.09
N LYS A 112 -3.58 11.52 16.22
CA LYS A 112 -4.38 10.94 17.32
C LYS A 112 -5.54 11.84 17.74
N LYS A 113 -5.28 13.14 17.97
CA LYS A 113 -6.31 14.11 18.36
C LYS A 113 -7.42 14.24 17.31
N ARG A 114 -7.06 14.30 16.02
CA ARG A 114 -8.02 14.39 14.90
C ARG A 114 -8.84 13.10 14.76
N LEU A 115 -8.19 11.96 14.94
CA LEU A 115 -8.79 10.63 14.86
C LEU A 115 -9.85 10.46 15.95
N ALA A 116 -9.50 10.76 17.21
CA ALA A 116 -10.44 10.74 18.33
C ALA A 116 -11.65 11.68 18.10
N ARG A 117 -11.43 12.88 17.56
CA ARG A 117 -12.51 13.82 17.20
C ARG A 117 -13.46 13.22 16.16
N TYR A 118 -12.94 12.59 15.11
CA TYR A 118 -13.78 11.95 14.09
C TYR A 118 -14.51 10.71 14.60
N GLN A 119 -13.88 9.91 15.47
CA GLN A 119 -14.53 8.78 16.12
C GLN A 119 -15.70 9.23 17.01
N ARG A 120 -15.51 10.27 17.83
CA ARG A 120 -16.60 10.88 18.61
C ARG A 120 -17.73 11.37 17.71
N ARG A 121 -17.40 12.02 16.58
CA ARG A 121 -18.41 12.47 15.60
C ARG A 121 -19.18 11.31 14.97
N VAL A 122 -18.55 10.16 14.72
CA VAL A 122 -19.24 8.97 14.19
C VAL A 122 -20.19 8.39 15.24
N ASN A 123 -19.77 8.32 16.51
CA ASN A 123 -20.57 7.76 17.60
C ASN A 123 -21.79 8.63 17.94
N LYS A 124 -21.67 9.96 17.86
CA LYS A 124 -22.79 10.90 18.07
C LYS A 124 -23.83 10.89 16.94
N LYS A 125 -23.62 10.15 15.86
CA LYS A 125 -24.55 10.12 14.72
C LYS A 125 -25.36 8.84 14.74
N GLU A 126 -26.64 8.99 14.42
CA GLU A 126 -27.59 7.89 14.34
C GLU A 126 -27.12 6.79 13.39
N GLN A 127 -27.31 5.54 13.83
CA GLN A 127 -26.99 4.36 13.05
C GLN A 127 -27.78 4.31 11.74
N GLY A 128 -27.12 4.00 10.63
CA GLY A 128 -27.78 3.94 9.32
C GLY A 128 -27.97 5.30 8.62
N SER A 129 -27.88 6.42 9.35
CA SER A 129 -28.06 7.75 8.74
C SER A 129 -27.01 8.07 7.67
N LYS A 130 -27.42 8.81 6.63
CA LYS A 130 -26.51 9.32 5.57
C LYS A 130 -25.40 10.18 6.18
N ASN A 131 -25.68 10.89 7.27
CA ASN A 131 -24.71 11.72 7.98
C ASN A 131 -23.64 10.88 8.71
N ARG A 132 -24.01 9.76 9.32
CA ARG A 132 -23.04 8.81 9.88
C ARG A 132 -22.15 8.23 8.80
N ALA A 133 -22.71 7.85 7.65
CA ALA A 133 -21.93 7.35 6.51
C ALA A 133 -20.87 8.36 6.03
N LYS A 134 -21.25 9.65 5.90
CA LYS A 134 -20.31 10.74 5.57
C LYS A 134 -19.20 10.89 6.63
N ALA A 135 -19.53 10.75 7.91
CA ALA A 135 -18.55 10.83 8.99
C ALA A 135 -17.57 9.63 8.99
N ILE A 136 -18.08 8.42 8.78
CA ILE A 136 -17.27 7.19 8.65
C ILE A 136 -16.29 7.32 7.48
N LYS A 137 -16.73 7.85 6.33
CA LYS A 137 -15.88 8.12 5.16
C LYS A 137 -14.69 9.02 5.51
N LYS A 138 -14.92 10.11 6.26
CA LYS A 138 -13.85 11.01 6.72
C LYS A 138 -12.88 10.31 7.68
N LEU A 139 -13.41 9.51 8.62
CA LEU A 139 -12.61 8.72 9.55
C LEU A 139 -11.74 7.69 8.80
N ALA A 140 -12.32 6.96 7.83
CA ALA A 140 -11.64 5.96 7.02
C ALA A 140 -10.47 6.55 6.22
N LYS A 141 -10.65 7.74 5.64
CA LYS A 141 -9.57 8.46 4.94
C LYS A 141 -8.39 8.78 5.86
N LEU A 142 -8.66 9.17 7.10
CA LEU A 142 -7.61 9.48 8.06
C LEU A 142 -6.85 8.21 8.50
N HIS A 143 -7.57 7.11 8.78
CA HIS A 143 -6.94 5.82 9.07
C HIS A 143 -6.06 5.34 7.92
N LYS A 144 -6.57 5.45 6.70
CA LYS A 144 -5.82 5.09 5.50
C LYS A 144 -4.52 5.90 5.39
N LYS A 145 -4.57 7.23 5.56
CA LYS A 145 -3.37 8.07 5.51
C LYS A 145 -2.30 7.60 6.50
N VAL A 146 -2.68 7.22 7.71
CA VAL A 146 -1.72 6.67 8.70
C VAL A 146 -1.15 5.32 8.25
N ALA A 147 -1.99 4.44 7.72
CA ALA A 147 -1.56 3.14 7.22
C ALA A 147 -0.58 3.31 6.05
N ASP A 148 -0.91 4.17 5.08
CA ASP A 148 -0.07 4.43 3.91
C ASP A 148 1.30 4.98 4.32
N ILE A 149 1.37 5.91 5.28
CA ILE A 149 2.66 6.43 5.80
C ILE A 149 3.50 5.33 6.45
N ARG A 150 2.88 4.45 7.24
CA ARG A 150 3.58 3.34 7.90
C ARG A 150 4.11 2.33 6.90
N VAL A 151 3.29 1.99 5.90
CA VAL A 151 3.64 1.06 4.83
C VAL A 151 4.78 1.63 3.98
N ASP A 152 4.73 2.91 3.63
CA ASP A 152 5.81 3.60 2.92
C ASP A 152 7.14 3.58 3.70
N ALA A 153 7.11 3.88 5.00
CA ALA A 153 8.30 3.81 5.85
C ALA A 153 8.93 2.40 5.87
N LEU A 154 8.10 1.36 5.99
CA LEU A 154 8.55 -0.03 5.95
C LEU A 154 9.15 -0.40 4.59
N HIS A 155 8.48 -0.06 3.48
CA HIS A 155 8.99 -0.36 2.15
C HIS A 155 10.33 0.32 1.86
N LYS A 156 10.51 1.56 2.30
CA LYS A 156 11.79 2.28 2.17
C LYS A 156 12.91 1.58 2.93
N LEU A 157 12.62 1.15 4.16
CA LEU A 157 13.57 0.38 4.96
C LEU A 157 13.92 -0.95 4.32
N THR A 158 12.93 -1.72 3.86
CA THR A 158 13.19 -3.00 3.18
C THR A 158 13.96 -2.81 1.89
N THR A 159 13.66 -1.75 1.12
CA THR A 159 14.39 -1.41 -0.10
C THR A 159 15.84 -1.07 0.23
N TRP A 160 16.06 -0.22 1.24
CA TRP A 160 17.40 0.12 1.69
C TRP A 160 18.20 -1.12 2.11
N ALA A 161 17.63 -1.98 2.97
CA ALA A 161 18.27 -3.22 3.40
C ALA A 161 18.53 -4.20 2.23
N SER A 162 17.70 -4.16 1.19
CA SER A 162 17.85 -5.01 0.00
C SER A 162 18.85 -4.48 -1.02
N PHE A 163 19.22 -3.20 -0.96
CA PHE A 163 20.12 -2.53 -1.91
C PHE A 163 21.26 -1.87 -1.16
N GLU A 164 22.02 -2.63 -0.39
CA GLU A 164 23.22 -2.11 0.27
C GLU A 164 24.34 -1.87 -0.75
N PRO A 165 24.85 -0.63 -0.89
CA PRO A 165 26.12 -0.37 -1.55
C PRO A 165 27.24 -0.66 -0.54
N GLN A 166 28.22 -1.47 -0.94
CA GLN A 166 29.47 -1.61 -0.18
C GLN A 166 30.11 -0.21 -0.07
N HIS A 167 30.30 0.27 1.17
CA HIS A 167 30.96 1.53 1.56
C HIS A 167 30.23 2.84 1.22
N HIS A 168 29.59 3.44 2.23
CA HIS A 168 29.57 4.90 2.32
C HIS A 168 29.93 5.34 3.74
N SER A 169 31.19 5.72 3.90
CA SER A 169 31.64 6.64 4.94
C SER A 169 30.74 7.89 4.94
N HIS A 170 30.31 8.29 6.15
CA HIS A 170 29.69 9.55 6.52
C HIS A 170 29.39 10.51 5.35
N ARG A 171 28.18 10.47 4.80
CA ARG A 171 27.60 11.65 4.16
C ARG A 171 26.17 11.86 4.64
N ARG A 172 26.01 12.98 5.35
CA ARG A 172 24.73 13.62 5.67
C ARG A 172 23.94 13.73 4.37
N PHE A 173 22.87 12.95 4.24
CA PHE A 173 22.00 13.01 3.07
C PHE A 173 21.12 14.26 3.15
N GLU A 174 21.55 15.34 2.49
CA GLU A 174 20.62 16.34 1.97
C GLU A 174 19.89 15.71 0.78
N CYS A 175 18.57 15.64 0.90
CA CYS A 175 17.68 15.09 -0.11
C CYS A 175 17.60 16.00 -1.35
N LYS A 176 18.51 15.85 -2.31
CA LYS A 176 18.24 16.23 -3.71
C LYS A 176 17.70 15.02 -4.46
N TRP A 177 16.48 15.20 -4.94
CA TRP A 177 15.63 14.20 -5.57
C TRP A 177 16.01 14.03 -7.05
N ASN A 178 16.30 12.80 -7.47
CA ASN A 178 16.09 12.34 -8.84
C ASN A 178 15.93 10.82 -8.77
N ALA A 179 14.69 10.33 -8.81
CA ALA A 179 14.38 8.92 -8.65
C ALA A 179 13.55 8.40 -9.83
N GLN A 180 14.22 7.72 -10.76
CA GLN A 180 13.58 6.72 -11.61
C GLN A 180 13.48 5.43 -10.78
N LYS A 181 12.26 5.13 -10.30
CA LYS A 181 12.00 4.05 -9.35
C LYS A 181 11.97 2.67 -10.05
N PRO A 182 12.64 1.64 -9.53
CA PRO A 182 12.38 0.26 -9.92
C PRO A 182 11.05 -0.23 -9.33
N GLN A 183 10.19 -0.77 -10.18
CA GLN A 183 8.85 -1.27 -9.85
C GLN A 183 8.96 -2.67 -9.23
N VAL A 184 8.72 -2.80 -7.91
CA VAL A 184 8.68 -4.09 -7.23
C VAL A 184 7.24 -4.41 -6.81
N GLY A 185 6.75 -5.57 -7.24
CA GLY A 185 5.75 -6.40 -6.55
C GLY A 185 4.38 -5.79 -6.20
N LYS A 186 3.32 -6.26 -6.87
CA LYS A 186 1.90 -5.86 -6.70
C LYS A 186 1.65 -4.36 -6.89
N CYS A 187 1.50 -3.95 -8.15
CA CYS A 187 0.91 -2.64 -8.48
C CYS A 187 -0.50 -2.55 -7.87
N HIS A 188 -0.65 -1.70 -6.85
CA HIS A 188 -1.93 -1.29 -6.30
C HIS A 188 -2.29 0.05 -6.95
N SER A 189 -2.69 0.01 -8.21
CA SER A 189 -3.00 1.23 -8.95
C SER A 189 -4.39 1.75 -8.55
N ARG A 190 -4.45 3.00 -8.11
CA ARG A 190 -5.68 3.71 -7.73
C ARG A 190 -6.52 4.04 -8.96
N LEU A 191 -7.83 3.79 -8.95
CA LEU A 191 -8.77 4.15 -10.03
C LEU A 191 -9.83 5.13 -9.58
N TRP A 192 -10.24 5.96 -10.54
CA TRP A 192 -11.53 6.65 -10.52
C TRP A 192 -12.49 5.90 -11.43
N LEU A 193 -13.65 5.52 -10.90
CA LEU A 193 -14.83 5.21 -11.71
C LEU A 193 -15.53 6.55 -11.93
N LEU A 194 -15.52 7.04 -13.17
CA LEU A 194 -16.52 7.99 -13.67
C LEU A 194 -17.74 7.19 -14.12
#